data_AF-A0A7C1F9Y6-F1
#
_entry.id   AF-A0A7C1F9Y6-F1
#
_cell.length_a   1.000
_cell.length_b   1.000
_cell.length_c   1.000
_cell.angle_alpha   90.00
_cell.angle_beta   90.00
_cell.angle_gamma   90.00
#
_symmetry.space_group_name_H-M   'P 1'
#
loop_
_entity.id
_entity.type
_entity.pdbx_description
1 polymer ?
#
loop_
_entity_poly.entity_id
_entity_poly.type
_entity_poly.pdbx_seq_one_letter_code
_entity_poly.pdbx_strand_id
1 'polypeptide(L)'
;MSSAFHPVPPPPKTDMDTRFNPHMLTIPLIITAALSLIGLAQWVCGGDWLTGLALVYVGVFVSAGIGVYIALPRLKRPMWRRVIMLMVGGLLLVIALWSDHGNMQIEGLFFGVLIGAANYILLHYAIAKIVGPLAFGRMWCGWACWFGMVFDFLPYPYSRFRRPAKWGWLRYAHFFASLTAVLLLWLVFRYRDGASGTSGLLWFVVGLALYYVIGIGMAFAFKDNRAFCKYLCPLAVLLKSGSRFSVLKVDGIAS
;
A
#
# COMPACT_ATOMS: atom_id res chain seq x y z
N MET A 1 -17.39 -25.34 -21.58
CA MET A 1 -16.42 -24.61 -22.43
C MET A 1 -15.13 -24.38 -21.65
N SER A 2 -14.15 -25.23 -21.93
CA SER A 2 -12.84 -25.27 -21.27
C SER A 2 -12.03 -24.02 -21.64
N SER A 3 -11.78 -23.12 -20.68
CA SER A 3 -10.85 -22.01 -20.92
C SER A 3 -9.44 -22.53 -20.72
N ALA A 4 -8.72 -22.75 -21.84
CA ALA A 4 -7.35 -23.21 -21.85
C ALA A 4 -6.47 -22.34 -20.95
N PHE A 5 -5.84 -23.00 -19.98
CA PHE A 5 -4.79 -22.44 -19.14
C PHE A 5 -3.54 -22.23 -19.98
N HIS A 6 -3.27 -20.99 -20.39
CA HIS A 6 -2.00 -20.70 -21.03
C HIS A 6 -0.94 -20.41 -19.95
N PRO A 7 0.10 -21.25 -19.79
CA PRO A 7 1.21 -20.95 -18.92
C PRO A 7 1.94 -19.72 -19.48
N VAL A 8 2.10 -18.69 -18.65
CA VAL A 8 3.03 -17.60 -18.97
C VAL A 8 4.44 -18.17 -18.80
N PRO A 9 5.28 -18.16 -19.84
CA PRO A 9 6.62 -18.70 -19.73
C PRO A 9 7.38 -17.93 -18.63
N PRO A 10 8.23 -18.62 -17.83
CA PRO A 10 9.07 -17.93 -16.86
C PRO A 10 9.89 -16.86 -17.58
N PRO A 11 10.14 -15.70 -16.96
CA PRO A 11 10.97 -14.67 -17.57
C PRO A 11 12.32 -15.30 -17.97
N PRO A 12 12.83 -15.02 -19.18
CA PRO A 12 14.08 -15.59 -19.65
C PRO A 12 15.19 -15.23 -18.65
N LYS A 13 16.00 -16.22 -18.28
CA LYS A 13 17.21 -16.03 -17.48
C LYS A 13 18.26 -15.33 -18.36
N THR A 14 18.06 -14.06 -18.66
CA THR A 14 19.13 -13.24 -19.22
C THR A 14 19.98 -12.76 -18.08
N ASP A 15 21.15 -13.38 -17.97
CA ASP A 15 22.26 -12.95 -17.14
C ASP A 15 22.81 -11.65 -17.74
N MET A 16 22.08 -10.55 -17.53
CA MET A 16 22.62 -9.22 -17.74
C MET A 16 23.18 -8.80 -16.39
N ASP A 17 24.45 -9.12 -16.18
CA ASP A 17 25.31 -8.45 -15.22
C ASP A 17 25.23 -6.95 -15.53
N THR A 18 24.37 -6.24 -14.82
CA THR A 18 24.34 -4.79 -14.85
C THR A 18 25.68 -4.33 -14.33
N ARG A 19 26.55 -3.79 -15.19
CA ARG A 19 27.75 -3.07 -14.77
C ARG A 19 27.32 -1.99 -13.77
N PHE A 20 27.52 -2.28 -12.50
CA PHE A 20 27.14 -1.41 -11.41
C PHE A 20 27.98 -0.13 -11.52
N ASN A 21 27.31 1.00 -11.77
CA ASN A 21 27.96 2.30 -11.74
C ASN A 21 27.68 2.96 -10.37
N PRO A 22 28.68 3.14 -9.51
CA PRO A 22 28.48 3.71 -8.17
C PRO A 22 27.93 5.14 -8.20
N HIS A 23 28.13 5.90 -9.29
CA HIS A 23 27.52 7.23 -9.47
C HIS A 23 25.99 7.21 -9.53
N MET A 24 25.37 6.05 -9.78
CA MET A 24 23.91 5.93 -9.74
C MET A 24 23.36 5.90 -8.30
N LEU A 25 24.20 5.66 -7.29
CA LEU A 25 23.81 5.78 -5.87
C LEU A 25 23.71 7.23 -5.40
N THR A 26 24.19 8.20 -6.19
CA THR A 26 24.09 9.61 -5.81
C THR A 26 22.62 10.05 -5.70
N ILE A 27 21.72 9.51 -6.54
CA ILE A 27 20.28 9.82 -6.49
C ILE A 27 19.64 9.43 -5.15
N PRO A 28 19.70 8.15 -4.69
CA PRO A 28 19.15 7.78 -3.39
C PRO A 28 19.83 8.53 -2.23
N LEU A 29 21.13 8.82 -2.31
CA LEU A 29 21.82 9.62 -1.29
C LEU A 29 21.25 11.04 -1.18
N ILE A 30 21.00 11.70 -2.32
CA ILE A 30 20.36 13.02 -2.36
C ILE A 30 18.95 12.96 -1.77
N ILE A 31 18.16 11.94 -2.12
CA ILE A 31 16.78 11.78 -1.60
C ILE A 31 16.80 11.64 -0.08
N THR A 32 17.66 10.78 0.47
CA THR A 32 17.78 10.62 1.94
C THR A 32 18.24 11.92 2.58
N ALA A 33 19.26 12.58 2.03
CA ALA A 33 19.77 13.83 2.59
C ALA A 33 18.69 14.92 2.60
N ALA A 34 17.95 15.09 1.50
CA ALA A 34 16.86 16.06 1.40
C ALA A 34 15.75 15.78 2.41
N LEU A 35 15.27 14.53 2.50
CA LEU A 35 14.21 14.18 3.45
C LEU A 35 14.67 14.28 4.90
N SER A 36 15.92 13.93 5.20
CA SER A 36 16.50 14.09 6.53
C SER A 36 16.67 15.55 6.93
N LEU A 37 17.06 16.43 6.00
CA LEU A 37 17.15 17.87 6.24
C LEU A 37 15.77 18.48 6.49
N ILE A 38 14.75 18.07 5.71
CA ILE A 38 13.37 18.50 5.93
C ILE A 38 12.86 18.00 7.29
N GLY A 39 13.13 16.74 7.64
CA GLY A 39 12.77 16.18 8.94
C GLY A 39 13.46 16.88 10.12
N LEU A 40 14.75 17.21 9.98
CA LEU A 40 15.49 17.98 10.98
C LEU A 40 14.95 19.40 11.12
N ALA A 41 14.67 20.08 10.01
CA ALA A 41 14.09 21.42 10.03
C ALA A 41 12.70 21.41 10.67
N GLN A 42 11.86 20.42 10.36
CA GLN A 42 10.55 20.26 10.98
C GLN A 42 10.67 20.00 12.49
N TRP A 43 11.63 19.18 12.93
CA TRP A 43 11.86 18.97 14.35
C TRP A 43 12.32 20.25 15.05
N VAL A 44 13.31 20.96 14.50
CA VAL A 44 13.86 22.18 15.11
C VAL A 44 12.83 23.32 15.13
N CYS A 45 12.09 23.52 14.05
CA CYS A 45 11.13 24.62 13.94
C CYS A 45 9.74 24.30 14.52
N GLY A 46 9.31 23.04 14.43
CA GLY A 46 7.97 22.60 14.80
C GLY A 46 7.88 21.83 16.12
N GLY A 47 9.01 21.43 16.71
CA GLY A 47 9.08 20.74 18.02
C GLY A 47 8.63 19.28 18.04
N ASP A 48 8.02 18.76 16.96
CA ASP A 48 7.58 17.37 16.87
C ASP A 48 8.68 16.47 16.31
N TRP A 49 9.44 15.83 17.21
CA TRP A 49 10.52 14.92 16.88
C TRP A 49 10.05 13.64 16.18
N LEU A 50 8.80 13.21 16.41
CA LEU A 50 8.28 11.96 15.87
C LEU A 50 8.03 12.08 14.37
N THR A 51 7.47 13.21 13.93
CA THR A 51 7.32 13.52 12.50
C THR A 51 8.69 13.65 11.81
N GLY A 52 9.66 14.29 12.47
CA GLY A 52 11.01 14.42 11.94
C GLY A 52 11.69 13.07 11.73
N LEU A 53 11.58 12.18 12.73
CA LEU A 53 12.10 10.81 12.66
C LEU A 53 11.38 9.96 11.61
N ALA A 54 10.06 10.13 11.45
CA ALA A 54 9.30 9.45 10.41
C ALA A 54 9.75 9.86 9.00
N LEU A 55 10.07 11.14 8.77
CA LEU A 55 10.59 11.63 7.49
C LEU A 55 11.98 11.07 7.18
N VAL A 56 12.88 11.04 8.16
CA VAL A 56 14.20 10.40 8.04
C VAL A 56 14.03 8.92 7.69
N TYR A 57 13.16 8.22 8.40
CA TYR A 57 12.89 6.80 8.16
C TYR A 57 12.39 6.56 6.73
N VAL A 58 11.36 7.29 6.29
CA VAL A 58 10.84 7.17 4.92
C VAL A 58 11.94 7.44 3.90
N GLY A 59 12.78 8.46 4.12
CA GLY A 59 13.92 8.75 3.25
C GLY A 59 14.89 7.58 3.12
N VAL A 60 15.30 6.98 4.24
CA VAL A 60 16.20 5.82 4.24
C VAL A 60 15.61 4.65 3.45
N PHE A 61 14.32 4.32 3.65
CA PHE A 61 13.71 3.16 2.98
C PHE A 61 13.37 3.38 1.52
N VAL A 62 12.95 4.59 1.13
CA VAL A 62 12.77 4.95 -0.28
C VAL A 62 14.10 4.83 -1.03
N SER A 63 15.17 5.38 -0.44
CA SER A 63 16.51 5.32 -1.00
C SER A 63 17.08 3.91 -0.99
N ALA A 64 16.81 3.10 0.03
CA ALA A 64 17.13 1.67 0.03
C ALA A 64 16.39 0.94 -1.09
N GLY A 65 15.12 1.27 -1.37
CA GLY A 65 14.34 0.67 -2.46
C GLY A 65 14.95 0.94 -3.82
N ILE A 66 15.31 2.20 -4.07
CA ILE A 66 16.00 2.63 -5.29
C ILE A 66 17.39 1.99 -5.37
N GLY A 67 18.15 2.03 -4.28
CA GLY A 67 19.49 1.47 -4.18
C GLY A 67 19.51 -0.04 -4.43
N VAL A 68 18.56 -0.80 -3.89
CA VAL A 68 18.38 -2.23 -4.18
C VAL A 68 18.14 -2.46 -5.67
N TYR A 69 17.35 -1.61 -6.32
CA TYR A 69 17.05 -1.76 -7.74
C TYR A 69 18.25 -1.46 -8.64
N ILE A 70 19.14 -0.56 -8.21
CA ILE A 70 20.36 -0.16 -8.93
C ILE A 70 21.51 -1.14 -8.67
N ALA A 71 21.73 -1.52 -7.40
CA ALA A 71 22.91 -2.23 -6.95
C ALA A 71 22.79 -3.76 -7.02
N LEU A 72 21.58 -4.33 -6.91
CA LEU A 72 21.42 -5.77 -6.79
C LEU A 72 21.03 -6.47 -8.11
N PRO A 73 21.57 -7.69 -8.33
CA PRO A 73 21.15 -8.56 -9.42
C PRO A 73 19.65 -8.82 -9.36
N ARG A 74 19.02 -8.96 -10.54
CA ARG A 74 17.56 -9.16 -10.67
C ARG A 74 17.02 -10.31 -9.81
N LEU A 75 17.82 -11.36 -9.60
CA LEU A 75 17.45 -12.53 -8.80
C LEU A 75 17.22 -12.19 -7.31
N LYS A 76 17.96 -11.22 -6.76
CA LYS A 76 17.88 -10.84 -5.34
C LYS A 76 16.84 -9.73 -5.08
N ARG A 77 16.45 -8.96 -6.11
CA ARG A 77 15.50 -7.83 -5.99
C ARG A 77 14.16 -8.21 -5.34
N PRO A 78 13.52 -9.35 -5.64
CA PRO A 78 12.25 -9.70 -5.01
C PRO A 78 12.35 -9.86 -3.50
N MET A 79 13.40 -10.51 -3.00
CA MET A 79 13.62 -10.71 -1.57
C MET A 79 13.78 -9.35 -0.87
N TRP A 80 14.65 -8.49 -1.39
CA TRP A 80 14.89 -7.17 -0.81
C TRP A 80 13.68 -6.25 -0.91
N ARG A 81 12.88 -6.34 -1.97
CA ARG A 81 11.58 -5.64 -2.03
C ARG A 81 10.68 -6.07 -0.88
N ARG A 82 10.58 -7.36 -0.56
CA ARG A 82 9.75 -7.85 0.57
C ARG A 82 10.24 -7.31 1.90
N VAL A 83 11.55 -7.24 2.11
CA VAL A 83 12.14 -6.64 3.32
C VAL A 83 11.76 -5.16 3.43
N ILE A 84 11.93 -4.38 2.37
CA ILE A 84 11.58 -2.95 2.36
C ILE A 84 10.08 -2.75 2.56
N MET A 85 9.26 -3.57 1.89
CA MET A 85 7.81 -3.59 2.06
C MET A 85 7.40 -3.84 3.51
N LEU A 86 8.07 -4.78 4.19
CA LEU A 86 7.85 -5.10 5.60
C LEU A 86 8.20 -3.92 6.50
N MET A 87 9.32 -3.26 6.23
CA MET A 87 9.77 -2.14 7.06
C MET A 87 8.89 -0.91 6.87
N VAL A 88 8.64 -0.49 5.62
CA VAL A 88 7.77 0.67 5.33
C VAL A 88 6.32 0.39 5.73
N GLY A 89 5.76 -0.76 5.32
CA GLY A 89 4.40 -1.13 5.68
C GLY A 89 4.21 -1.31 7.19
N GLY A 90 5.21 -1.88 7.87
CA GLY A 90 5.20 -2.11 9.30
C GLY A 90 5.23 -0.79 10.07
N LEU A 91 6.12 0.14 9.69
CA LEU A 91 6.12 1.48 10.27
C LEU A 91 4.77 2.17 10.08
N LEU A 92 4.23 2.18 8.86
CA LEU A 92 2.95 2.84 8.58
C LEU A 92 1.80 2.23 9.39
N LEU A 93 1.84 0.91 9.62
CA LEU A 93 0.87 0.23 10.47
C LEU A 93 1.04 0.63 11.94
N VAL A 94 2.27 0.66 12.46
CA VAL A 94 2.55 1.10 13.85
C VAL A 94 2.08 2.53 14.05
N ILE A 95 2.40 3.43 13.12
CA ILE A 95 1.92 4.82 13.17
C ILE A 95 0.39 4.83 13.16
N ALA A 96 -0.27 4.07 12.29
CA ALA A 96 -1.73 4.03 12.24
C ALA A 96 -2.38 3.47 13.52
N LEU A 97 -1.75 2.51 14.20
CA LEU A 97 -2.27 1.93 15.44
C LEU A 97 -1.97 2.77 16.69
N TRP A 98 -0.85 3.47 16.70
CA TRP A 98 -0.41 4.27 17.85
C TRP A 98 -0.90 5.72 17.80
N SER A 99 -1.20 6.23 16.61
CA SER A 99 -1.75 7.58 16.45
C SER A 99 -3.26 7.61 16.73
N ASP A 100 -3.75 8.77 17.19
CA ASP A 100 -5.18 9.03 17.35
C ASP A 100 -5.87 9.37 16.01
N HIS A 101 -5.32 8.89 14.90
CA HIS A 101 -5.86 9.22 13.59
C HIS A 101 -7.10 8.37 13.21
N GLY A 102 -7.49 7.42 14.05
CA GLY A 102 -8.73 6.65 13.91
C GLY A 102 -8.72 5.62 12.77
N ASN A 103 -9.86 5.50 12.08
CA ASN A 103 -10.11 4.44 11.13
C ASN A 103 -9.41 4.64 9.78
N MET A 104 -8.15 4.24 9.62
CA MET A 104 -7.38 4.41 8.37
C MET A 104 -7.84 3.56 7.16
N GLN A 105 -8.97 2.85 7.23
CA GLN A 105 -9.59 2.11 6.13
C GLN A 105 -10.56 2.96 5.30
N ILE A 106 -11.19 2.34 4.29
CA ILE A 106 -12.06 3.06 3.35
C ILE A 106 -13.35 3.53 4.04
N GLU A 107 -13.81 2.79 5.05
CA GLU A 107 -14.97 3.13 5.87
C GLU A 107 -14.72 4.43 6.64
N GLY A 108 -13.52 4.59 7.21
CA GLY A 108 -13.14 5.84 7.88
C GLY A 108 -13.01 7.01 6.92
N LEU A 109 -12.58 6.79 5.66
CA LEU A 109 -12.65 7.83 4.62
C LEU A 109 -14.10 8.28 4.43
N PHE A 110 -15.05 7.35 4.27
CA PHE A 110 -16.45 7.69 4.06
C PHE A 110 -17.06 8.43 5.25
N PHE A 111 -16.83 7.97 6.48
CA PHE A 111 -17.25 8.71 7.68
C PHE A 111 -16.59 10.09 7.72
N GLY A 112 -15.29 10.20 7.44
CA GLY A 112 -14.56 11.47 7.43
C GLY A 112 -15.14 12.48 6.44
N VAL A 113 -15.51 12.03 5.23
CA VAL A 113 -16.14 12.87 4.21
C VAL A 113 -17.52 13.36 4.68
N LEU A 114 -18.33 12.48 5.29
CA LEU A 114 -19.67 12.83 5.77
C LEU A 114 -19.65 13.78 6.97
N ILE A 115 -18.64 13.65 7.85
CA ILE A 115 -18.43 14.57 8.97
C ILE A 115 -18.00 15.95 8.46
N GLY A 116 -17.30 16.02 7.33
CA GLY A 116 -16.84 17.28 6.73
C GLY A 116 -15.67 17.95 7.46
N ALA A 117 -15.03 17.26 8.40
CA ALA A 117 -13.85 17.76 9.12
C ALA A 117 -12.56 17.37 8.40
N ALA A 118 -11.55 18.26 8.42
CA ALA A 118 -10.23 18.04 7.84
C ALA A 118 -9.38 17.06 8.67
N ASN A 119 -9.90 15.84 8.83
CA ASN A 119 -9.28 14.78 9.63
C ASN A 119 -8.02 14.26 8.91
N TYR A 120 -7.05 13.76 9.68
CA TYR A 120 -5.82 13.13 9.17
C TYR A 120 -6.08 12.08 8.09
N ILE A 121 -7.21 11.38 8.17
CA ILE A 121 -7.62 10.42 7.15
C ILE A 121 -7.88 11.04 5.77
N LEU A 122 -8.56 12.19 5.72
CA LEU A 122 -8.84 12.85 4.44
C LEU A 122 -7.55 13.29 3.77
N LEU A 123 -6.64 13.88 4.55
CA LEU A 123 -5.32 14.29 4.08
C LEU A 123 -4.51 13.09 3.59
N HIS A 124 -4.49 12.00 4.37
CA HIS A 124 -3.79 10.77 4.02
C HIS A 124 -4.31 10.14 2.73
N TYR A 125 -5.63 10.10 2.53
CA TYR A 125 -6.24 9.57 1.32
C TYR A 125 -6.03 10.48 0.12
N ALA A 126 -6.16 11.80 0.29
CA ALA A 126 -5.88 12.76 -0.77
C ALA A 126 -4.43 12.63 -1.26
N ILE A 127 -3.45 12.68 -0.36
CA ILE A 127 -2.03 12.62 -0.74
C ILE A 127 -1.67 11.22 -1.24
N ALA A 128 -1.90 10.18 -0.46
CA ALA A 128 -1.30 8.88 -0.74
C ALA A 128 -2.19 7.93 -1.56
N LYS A 129 -3.49 8.23 -1.74
CA LYS A 129 -4.44 7.38 -2.47
C LYS A 129 -5.08 8.06 -3.68
N ILE A 130 -4.92 9.37 -3.83
CA ILE A 130 -5.32 10.12 -5.04
C ILE A 130 -4.08 10.68 -5.74
N VAL A 131 -3.36 11.61 -5.12
CA VAL A 131 -2.18 12.26 -5.72
C VAL A 131 -1.06 11.25 -5.96
N GLY A 132 -0.76 10.39 -4.99
CA GLY A 132 0.30 9.39 -5.07
C GLY A 132 0.15 8.45 -6.27
N PRO A 133 -1.03 7.83 -6.50
CA PRO A 133 -1.25 7.02 -7.70
C PRO A 133 -1.21 7.79 -9.02
N LEU A 134 -1.63 9.05 -9.04
CA LEU A 134 -1.51 9.92 -10.22
C LEU A 134 -0.05 10.29 -10.52
N ALA A 135 0.80 10.41 -9.49
CA ALA A 135 2.21 10.68 -9.68
C ALA A 135 3.01 9.40 -10.02
N PHE A 136 2.82 8.33 -9.24
CA PHE A 136 3.73 7.17 -9.19
C PHE A 136 3.04 5.82 -9.44
N GLY A 137 1.78 5.80 -9.84
CA GLY A 137 1.05 4.58 -10.19
C GLY A 137 0.77 3.68 -8.98
N ARG A 138 1.31 2.46 -8.98
CA ARG A 138 1.00 1.43 -7.97
C ARG A 138 2.02 1.37 -6.82
N MET A 139 2.79 2.45 -6.62
CA MET A 139 3.83 2.54 -5.61
C MET A 139 3.34 2.13 -4.21
N TRP A 140 2.20 2.65 -3.75
CA TRP A 140 1.65 2.32 -2.44
C TRP A 140 1.44 0.81 -2.25
N CYS A 141 0.71 0.16 -3.17
CA CYS A 141 0.43 -1.28 -3.09
C CYS A 141 1.67 -2.16 -3.25
N GLY A 142 2.66 -1.69 -4.01
CA GLY A 142 3.88 -2.43 -4.33
C GLY A 142 5.03 -2.26 -3.33
N TRP A 143 5.03 -1.17 -2.54
CA TRP A 143 6.19 -0.78 -1.71
C TRP A 143 5.86 -0.30 -0.28
N ALA A 144 4.61 0.05 0.04
CA ALA A 144 4.26 0.65 1.34
C ALA A 144 3.00 0.08 2.02
N CYS A 145 2.21 -0.73 1.33
CA CYS A 145 0.94 -1.25 1.84
C CYS A 145 1.11 -2.26 2.98
N TRP A 146 0.61 -1.92 4.17
CA TRP A 146 0.61 -2.83 5.33
C TRP A 146 -0.09 -4.17 5.09
N PHE A 147 -1.08 -4.27 4.19
CA PHE A 147 -1.63 -5.57 3.81
C PHE A 147 -0.64 -6.40 2.97
N GLY A 148 -0.05 -5.74 1.98
CA GLY A 148 0.91 -6.36 1.08
C GLY A 148 2.17 -6.86 1.77
N MET A 149 2.58 -6.19 2.85
CA MET A 149 3.75 -6.56 3.64
C MET A 149 3.63 -7.96 4.26
N VAL A 150 2.42 -8.39 4.66
CA VAL A 150 2.17 -9.73 5.19
C VAL A 150 1.99 -10.72 4.05
N PHE A 151 1.18 -10.35 3.07
CA PHE A 151 0.84 -11.24 1.97
C PHE A 151 2.04 -11.63 1.11
N ASP A 152 3.06 -10.77 0.97
CA ASP A 152 4.25 -11.07 0.18
C ASP A 152 5.12 -12.21 0.76
N PHE A 153 4.99 -12.51 2.06
CA PHE A 153 5.74 -13.60 2.72
C PHE A 153 5.02 -14.94 2.72
N LEU A 154 3.79 -14.99 2.20
CA LEU A 154 3.04 -16.24 2.04
C LEU A 154 3.71 -17.16 0.98
N PRO A 155 3.43 -18.47 0.98
CA PRO A 155 4.19 -19.44 0.17
C PRO A 155 3.87 -19.43 -1.34
N TYR A 156 2.97 -18.54 -1.81
CA TYR A 156 2.50 -18.50 -3.21
C TYR A 156 2.84 -17.17 -3.91
N PRO A 157 4.15 -16.83 -4.07
CA PRO A 157 4.57 -15.53 -4.60
C PRO A 157 4.04 -15.24 -6.01
N TYR A 158 3.88 -16.29 -6.82
CA TYR A 158 3.34 -16.21 -8.17
C TYR A 158 1.82 -16.38 -8.21
N SER A 159 1.14 -15.53 -8.98
CA SER A 159 0.00 -16.01 -9.75
C SER A 159 0.54 -16.70 -11.00
N ARG A 160 0.83 -18.01 -10.92
CA ARG A 160 1.24 -18.84 -12.09
C ARG A 160 0.26 -18.71 -13.28
N PHE A 161 -0.95 -18.26 -12.98
CA PHE A 161 -1.96 -17.86 -13.93
C PHE A 161 -2.55 -16.52 -13.49
N ARG A 162 -2.58 -15.52 -14.37
CA ARG A 162 -3.50 -14.38 -14.20
C ARG A 162 -4.90 -14.95 -14.38
N ARG A 163 -5.49 -15.45 -13.28
CA ARG A 163 -6.84 -16.03 -13.30
C ARG A 163 -7.78 -15.01 -13.97
N PRO A 164 -8.73 -15.48 -14.81
CA PRO A 164 -9.51 -14.61 -15.67
C PRO A 164 -10.27 -13.55 -14.85
N ALA A 165 -10.51 -12.40 -15.47
CA ALA A 165 -11.09 -11.17 -14.90
C ALA A 165 -12.45 -11.32 -14.18
N LYS A 166 -13.03 -12.52 -14.17
CA LYS A 166 -14.37 -12.85 -13.66
C LYS A 166 -14.59 -12.51 -12.18
N TRP A 167 -13.54 -12.40 -11.37
CA TRP A 167 -13.63 -12.08 -9.93
C TRP A 167 -13.21 -10.63 -9.64
N GLY A 168 -12.78 -9.90 -10.67
CA GLY A 168 -12.32 -8.52 -10.53
C GLY A 168 -13.44 -7.54 -10.15
N TRP A 169 -14.71 -7.92 -10.28
CA TRP A 169 -15.85 -7.11 -9.88
C TRP A 169 -16.06 -7.07 -8.35
N LEU A 170 -15.60 -8.10 -7.62
CA LEU A 170 -15.81 -8.22 -6.17
C LEU A 170 -15.24 -7.03 -5.38
N ARG A 171 -14.14 -6.42 -5.84
CA ARG A 171 -13.58 -5.22 -5.20
C ARG A 171 -14.53 -4.03 -5.27
N TYR A 172 -15.29 -3.92 -6.38
CA TYR A 172 -16.27 -2.86 -6.55
C TYR A 172 -17.48 -3.16 -5.68
N ALA A 173 -17.93 -4.42 -5.64
CA ALA A 173 -18.99 -4.84 -4.72
C ALA A 173 -18.62 -4.55 -3.26
N HIS A 174 -17.40 -4.87 -2.83
CA HIS A 174 -16.92 -4.55 -1.48
C HIS A 174 -16.84 -3.04 -1.25
N PHE A 175 -16.30 -2.26 -2.20
CA PHE A 175 -16.26 -0.80 -2.09
C PHE A 175 -17.66 -0.19 -1.90
N PHE A 176 -18.64 -0.60 -2.72
CA PHE A 176 -20.01 -0.12 -2.61
C PHE A 176 -20.73 -0.68 -1.38
N ALA A 177 -20.41 -1.89 -0.93
CA ALA A 177 -20.91 -2.45 0.32
C ALA A 177 -20.42 -1.64 1.53
N SER A 178 -19.13 -1.31 1.60
CA SER A 178 -18.56 -0.43 2.63
C SER A 178 -19.22 0.95 2.60
N LEU A 179 -19.40 1.54 1.41
CA LEU A 179 -20.08 2.84 1.27
C LEU A 179 -21.54 2.77 1.76
N THR A 180 -22.28 1.75 1.33
CA THR A 180 -23.68 1.56 1.71
C THR A 180 -23.82 1.33 3.22
N ALA A 181 -22.94 0.52 3.81
CA ALA A 181 -22.92 0.30 5.25
C ALA A 181 -22.69 1.60 6.03
N VAL A 182 -21.72 2.42 5.62
CA VAL A 182 -21.47 3.73 6.25
C VAL A 182 -22.66 4.67 6.07
N LEU A 183 -23.26 4.74 4.87
CA LEU A 183 -24.44 5.59 4.63
C LEU A 183 -25.65 5.15 5.46
N LEU A 184 -25.89 3.85 5.63
CA LEU A 184 -26.95 3.33 6.49
C LEU A 184 -26.71 3.69 7.96
N LEU A 185 -25.49 3.47 8.46
CA LEU A 185 -25.10 3.83 9.82
C LEU A 185 -25.27 5.34 10.07
N TRP A 186 -24.90 6.16 9.10
CA TRP A 186 -24.98 7.61 9.20
C TRP A 186 -26.43 8.15 9.13
N LEU A 187 -27.19 7.73 8.12
CA LEU A 187 -28.51 8.29 7.82
C LEU A 187 -29.61 7.70 8.71
N VAL A 188 -29.58 6.39 8.95
CA VAL A 188 -30.62 5.66 9.68
C VAL A 188 -30.30 5.60 11.17
N PHE A 189 -29.10 5.10 11.51
CA PHE A 189 -28.72 4.87 12.91
C PHE A 189 -28.08 6.10 13.58
N ARG A 190 -27.90 7.20 12.83
CA ARG A 190 -27.29 8.46 13.31
C ARG A 190 -25.91 8.26 13.95
N TYR A 191 -25.21 7.21 13.57
CA TYR A 191 -23.88 6.89 14.08
C TYR A 191 -22.82 7.75 13.39
N ARG A 192 -22.07 8.54 14.18
CA ARG A 192 -21.07 9.49 13.67
C ARG A 192 -19.61 9.15 14.03
N ASP A 193 -19.40 8.27 15.00
CA ASP A 193 -18.07 8.04 15.59
C ASP A 193 -17.23 6.99 14.84
N GLY A 194 -17.49 6.77 13.55
CA GLY A 194 -16.81 5.74 12.76
C GLY A 194 -15.45 6.15 12.16
N ALA A 195 -15.07 7.43 12.24
CA ALA A 195 -13.85 7.96 11.64
C ALA A 195 -12.67 8.11 12.62
N SER A 196 -12.92 8.61 13.84
CA SER A 196 -11.89 9.05 14.79
C SER A 196 -12.12 8.48 16.20
N GLY A 197 -11.15 8.66 17.09
CA GLY A 197 -11.21 8.21 18.47
C GLY A 197 -11.25 6.68 18.63
N THR A 198 -11.63 6.22 19.82
CA THR A 198 -11.59 4.80 20.20
C THR A 198 -12.47 3.93 19.33
N SER A 199 -13.65 4.41 18.96
CA SER A 199 -14.56 3.71 18.04
C SER A 199 -13.95 3.58 16.64
N GLY A 200 -13.40 4.66 16.08
CA GLY A 200 -12.69 4.61 14.80
C GLY A 200 -11.49 3.65 14.83
N LEU A 201 -10.71 3.66 15.92
CA LEU A 201 -9.61 2.71 16.10
C LEU A 201 -10.10 1.26 16.21
N LEU A 202 -11.23 1.01 16.88
CA LEU A 202 -11.82 -0.33 16.96
C LEU A 202 -12.29 -0.82 15.59
N TRP A 203 -12.94 0.05 14.81
CA TRP A 203 -13.26 -0.23 13.41
C TRP A 203 -12.00 -0.60 12.61
N PHE A 204 -10.92 0.16 12.77
CA PHE A 204 -9.65 -0.10 12.11
C PHE A 204 -9.07 -1.47 12.45
N VAL A 205 -8.96 -1.79 13.75
CA VAL A 205 -8.33 -3.02 14.23
C VAL A 205 -9.15 -4.25 13.83
N VAL A 206 -10.47 -4.19 13.99
CA VAL A 206 -11.37 -5.28 13.59
C VAL A 206 -11.32 -5.47 12.07
N GLY A 207 -11.42 -4.38 11.30
CA GLY A 207 -11.33 -4.44 9.84
C GLY A 207 -9.97 -4.94 9.35
N LEU A 208 -8.87 -4.51 9.98
CA LEU A 208 -7.52 -4.98 9.70
C LEU A 208 -7.39 -6.49 9.91
N ALA A 209 -7.89 -6.99 11.05
CA ALA A 209 -7.89 -8.42 11.36
C ALA A 209 -8.71 -9.21 10.33
N LEU A 210 -9.93 -8.76 10.00
CA LEU A 210 -10.76 -9.39 8.98
C LEU A 210 -10.08 -9.43 7.62
N TYR A 211 -9.46 -8.32 7.20
CA TYR A 211 -8.77 -8.24 5.91
C TYR A 211 -7.54 -9.16 5.87
N TYR A 212 -6.81 -9.33 6.98
CA TYR A 212 -5.73 -10.31 7.07
C TYR A 212 -6.24 -11.74 7.00
N VAL A 213 -7.26 -12.10 7.78
CA VAL A 213 -7.83 -13.47 7.77
C VAL A 213 -8.33 -13.82 6.37
N ILE A 214 -9.13 -12.95 5.77
CA ILE A 214 -9.67 -13.18 4.43
C ILE A 214 -8.54 -13.21 3.40
N GLY A 215 -7.57 -12.30 3.49
CA GLY A 215 -6.48 -12.25 2.52
C GLY A 215 -5.55 -13.44 2.57
N ILE A 216 -5.21 -13.92 3.77
CA ILE A 216 -4.47 -15.17 3.97
C ILE A 216 -5.28 -16.34 3.41
N GLY A 217 -6.57 -16.46 3.76
CA GLY A 217 -7.45 -17.51 3.25
C GLY A 217 -7.53 -17.54 1.72
N MET A 218 -7.70 -16.37 1.09
CA MET A 218 -7.70 -16.22 -0.37
C MET A 218 -6.36 -16.62 -0.99
N ALA A 219 -5.24 -16.30 -0.35
CA ALA A 219 -3.92 -16.68 -0.84
C ALA A 219 -3.76 -18.21 -0.89
N PHE A 220 -4.21 -18.93 0.14
CA PHE A 220 -4.18 -20.39 0.16
C PHE A 220 -5.16 -21.04 -0.82
N ALA A 221 -6.37 -20.47 -0.95
CA ALA A 221 -7.41 -20.98 -1.85
C ALA A 221 -7.04 -20.78 -3.33
N PHE A 222 -6.53 -19.60 -3.69
CA PHE A 222 -6.21 -19.27 -5.08
C PHE A 222 -4.77 -19.57 -5.48
N LYS A 223 -3.90 -19.91 -4.52
CA LYS A 223 -2.45 -20.06 -4.70
C LYS A 223 -1.84 -18.79 -5.30
N ASP A 224 -2.23 -17.64 -4.75
CA ASP A 224 -1.80 -16.31 -5.19
C ASP A 224 -1.76 -15.37 -3.98
N ASN A 225 -0.55 -15.04 -3.51
CA ASN A 225 -0.32 -14.17 -2.37
C ASN A 225 -1.07 -12.83 -2.48
N ARG A 226 -1.19 -12.26 -3.68
CA ARG A 226 -1.83 -10.96 -3.90
C ARG A 226 -3.30 -11.09 -4.32
N ALA A 227 -3.96 -12.23 -4.08
CA ALA A 227 -5.36 -12.44 -4.43
C ALA A 227 -6.31 -11.40 -3.80
N PHE A 228 -6.14 -11.10 -2.50
CA PHE A 228 -6.94 -10.06 -1.83
C PHE A 228 -6.82 -8.70 -2.53
N CYS A 229 -5.59 -8.26 -2.80
CA CYS A 229 -5.32 -7.00 -3.48
C CYS A 229 -5.91 -6.96 -4.90
N LYS A 230 -5.99 -8.10 -5.59
CA LYS A 230 -6.50 -8.20 -6.96
C LYS A 230 -8.03 -8.21 -7.03
N TYR A 231 -8.69 -8.88 -6.10
CA TYR A 231 -10.12 -9.22 -6.21
C TYR A 231 -11.01 -8.60 -5.14
N LEU A 232 -10.53 -8.34 -3.93
CA LEU A 232 -11.40 -7.95 -2.81
C LEU A 232 -11.05 -6.60 -2.16
N CYS A 233 -9.82 -6.13 -2.25
CA CYS A 233 -9.40 -4.87 -1.62
C CYS A 233 -10.23 -3.68 -2.15
N PRO A 234 -11.04 -3.00 -1.32
CA PRO A 234 -11.92 -1.93 -1.77
C PRO A 234 -11.12 -0.70 -2.19
N LEU A 235 -9.97 -0.48 -1.55
CA LEU A 235 -9.05 0.60 -1.88
C LEU A 235 -8.49 0.50 -3.32
N ALA A 236 -8.44 -0.71 -3.88
CA ALA A 236 -7.98 -0.93 -5.24
C ALA A 236 -8.86 -0.20 -6.28
N VAL A 237 -10.12 0.15 -5.95
CA VAL A 237 -10.99 0.93 -6.83
C VAL A 237 -10.42 2.33 -7.07
N LEU A 238 -10.05 3.04 -6.00
CA LEU A 238 -9.46 4.38 -6.07
C LEU A 238 -8.03 4.36 -6.64
N LEU A 239 -7.22 3.41 -6.20
CA LEU A 239 -5.84 3.30 -6.65
C LEU A 239 -5.74 2.95 -8.13
N LYS A 240 -6.63 2.08 -8.63
CA LYS A 240 -6.63 1.64 -10.03
C LYS A 240 -7.09 2.75 -10.97
N SER A 241 -8.08 3.57 -10.58
CA SER A 241 -8.50 4.72 -11.37
C SER A 241 -7.36 5.74 -11.48
N GLY A 242 -6.74 6.12 -10.36
CA GLY A 242 -5.60 7.06 -10.35
C GLY A 242 -4.39 6.54 -11.12
N SER A 243 -3.99 5.28 -10.88
CA SER A 243 -2.81 4.70 -11.55
C SER A 243 -2.95 4.54 -13.07
N ARG A 244 -4.17 4.56 -13.63
CA ARG A 244 -4.37 4.54 -15.10
C ARG A 244 -3.82 5.81 -15.75
N PHE A 245 -3.91 6.93 -15.05
CA PHE A 245 -3.48 8.25 -15.52
C PHE A 245 -2.13 8.66 -14.92
N SER A 246 -1.34 7.70 -14.42
CA SER A 246 -0.10 8.02 -13.72
C SER A 246 0.95 8.63 -14.66
N VAL A 247 1.57 9.73 -14.22
CA VAL A 247 2.69 10.37 -14.94
C VAL A 247 3.91 9.45 -15.00
N LEU A 248 4.29 8.85 -13.87
CA LEU A 248 5.38 7.88 -13.78
C LEU A 248 4.84 6.51 -13.37
N LYS A 249 5.04 5.50 -14.23
CA LYS A 249 4.65 4.11 -13.94
C LYS A 249 5.73 3.40 -13.14
N VAL A 250 5.64 3.50 -11.82
CA VAL A 250 6.45 2.67 -10.91
C VAL A 250 5.65 1.43 -10.55
N ASP A 251 6.01 0.31 -11.17
CA ASP A 251 5.44 -0.99 -10.86
C ASP A 251 6.38 -1.80 -9.98
N GLY A 252 5.93 -2.10 -8.75
CA GLY A 252 6.53 -3.15 -7.94
C GLY A 252 6.12 -4.50 -8.50
N ILE A 253 6.84 -5.02 -9.51
CA ILE A 253 6.54 -6.34 -10.08
C ILE A 253 6.70 -7.36 -8.96
N ALA A 254 5.58 -7.77 -8.35
CA ALA A 254 5.51 -8.93 -7.49
C ALA A 254 6.01 -10.13 -8.30
N SER A 255 7.12 -10.69 -7.84
CA SER A 255 7.76 -11.89 -8.39
C SER A 255 6.78 -13.04 -8.37
#